data_AF-A0A7C4M6H2-F1
#
_entry.id   AF-A0A7C4M6H2-F1
#
_cell.length_a   1.000
_cell.length_b   1.000
_cell.length_c   1.000
_cell.angle_alpha   90.00
_cell.angle_beta   90.00
_cell.angle_gamma   90.00
#
_symmetry.space_group_name_H-M   'P 1'
#
loop_
_entity.id
_entity.type
_entity.pdbx_description
1 polymer ?
#
loop_
_entity_poly.entity_id
_entity_poly.type
_entity_poly.pdbx_seq_one_letter_code
_entity_poly.pdbx_strand_id
1 'polypeptide(L)' 'SALARTESRGAHYRFDYPKRDDVNWLKHTLAMKTPEGPRLEYMPVKITKWEPKERKY' A
#
# COMPACT_ATOMS: atom_id res chain seq x y z
N SER A 1 0.74 -4.56 9.94
CA SER A 1 0.80 -4.09 8.53
C SER A 1 -0.24 -3.04 8.20
N ALA A 2 -1.49 -3.17 8.67
CA ALA A 2 -2.58 -2.23 8.38
C ALA A 2 -2.37 -0.81 8.96
N LEU A 3 -1.79 -0.70 10.16
CA LEU A 3 -1.64 0.59 10.85
C LEU A 3 -0.63 1.52 10.15
N ALA A 4 0.40 0.95 9.52
CA ALA A 4 1.40 1.69 8.77
C ALA A 4 0.86 2.23 7.44
N ARG A 5 -0.12 1.54 6.82
CA ARG A 5 -0.71 1.93 5.54
C ARG A 5 -1.88 2.89 5.74
N THR A 6 -1.68 4.15 5.39
CA THR A 6 -2.69 5.23 5.47
C THR A 6 -3.43 5.42 4.14
N GLU A 7 -3.78 4.33 3.45
CA GLU A 7 -4.62 4.36 2.25
C GLU A 7 -5.73 3.32 2.29
N SER A 8 -6.80 3.57 1.54
CA SER A 8 -7.80 2.56 1.21
C SER A 8 -7.64 2.10 -0.24
N ARG A 9 -7.36 0.80 -0.43
CA ARG A 9 -7.24 0.17 -1.74
C ARG A 9 -7.68 -1.30 -1.68
N GLY A 10 -8.66 -1.66 -2.49
CA GLY A 10 -9.15 -3.04 -2.59
C GLY A 10 -9.75 -3.53 -1.28
N ALA A 11 -9.20 -4.62 -0.72
CA ALA A 11 -9.66 -5.21 0.54
C ALA A 11 -9.17 -4.48 1.81
N HIS A 12 -8.27 -3.50 1.67
CA HIS A 12 -7.83 -2.66 2.78
C HIS A 12 -8.61 -1.35 2.76
N TYR A 13 -9.50 -1.15 3.74
CA TYR A 13 -10.34 0.05 3.87
C TYR A 13 -10.17 0.67 5.27
N ARG A 14 -9.92 1.98 5.32
CA ARG A 14 -9.82 2.79 6.54
C ARG A 14 -10.76 3.98 6.43
N PHE A 15 -11.59 4.19 7.46
CA PHE A 15 -12.49 5.35 7.54
C PHE A 15 -11.73 6.68 7.55
N ASP A 16 -10.55 6.73 8.19
CA ASP A 16 -9.73 7.94 8.25
C ASP A 16 -9.13 8.35 6.89
N TYR A 17 -8.98 7.39 5.96
CA TYR A 17 -8.37 7.58 4.64
C TYR A 17 -9.18 6.84 3.56
N PRO A 18 -10.35 7.36 3.15
CA PRO A 18 -11.26 6.65 2.25
C PRO A 18 -10.77 6.61 0.80
N LYS A 19 -9.84 7.50 0.43
CA LYS A 19 -9.32 7.62 -0.93
C LYS A 19 -8.09 6.74 -1.15
N ARG A 20 -7.91 6.33 -2.40
CA ARG A 20 -6.70 5.68 -2.89
C ARG A 20 -5.60 6.73 -3.04
N ASP A 21 -4.44 6.50 -2.44
CA ASP A 21 -3.29 7.41 -2.53
C ASP A 21 -2.18 6.75 -3.34
N ASP A 22 -2.28 6.92 -4.66
CA ASP A 22 -1.30 6.40 -5.61
C ASP A 22 0.06 7.13 -5.54
N VAL A 23 0.16 8.30 -4.89
CA VAL A 23 1.42 9.05 -4.80
C VAL A 23 2.31 8.47 -3.71
N ASN A 24 1.75 8.21 -2.52
CA ASN A 24 2.54 7.75 -1.38
C ASN A 24 2.58 6.23 -1.23
N TRP A 25 1.58 5.52 -1.75
CA TRP A 25 1.36 4.09 -1.48
C TRP A 25 1.43 3.19 -2.71
N LEU A 26 2.03 3.67 -3.80
CA LEU A 26 2.43 2.82 -4.92
C LEU A 26 3.73 2.08 -4.60
N LYS A 27 3.68 1.28 -3.53
CA LYS A 27 4.77 0.43 -3.03
C LYS A 27 4.21 -0.79 -2.32
N HIS A 28 4.88 -1.92 -2.47
CA HIS A 28 4.58 -3.11 -1.70
C HIS A 28 5.10 -2.94 -0.27
N THR A 29 4.27 -3.27 0.72
CA THR A 29 4.69 -3.34 2.13
C THR A 29 5.02 -4.78 2.45
N LEU A 30 6.29 -5.04 2.68
CA LEU A 30 6.83 -6.34 3.09
C LEU A 30 6.98 -6.31 4.61
N ALA A 31 6.47 -7.33 5.29
CA ALA A 31 6.66 -7.49 6.73
C ALA A 31 7.53 -8.74 6.94
N MET A 32 8.76 -8.53 7.38
CA MET A 32 9.70 -9.62 7.68
C MET A 32 9.73 -9.85 9.19
N LYS A 33 9.66 -11.13 9.59
CA LYS A 33 9.80 -11.53 10.99
C LYS A 33 11.29 -11.62 11.32
N THR A 34 11.80 -10.67 12.10
CA THR A 34 13.19 -10.69 12.60
C THR A 34 13.22 -11.02 14.11
N PRO A 35 14.36 -11.45 14.66
CA PRO A 35 14.48 -11.78 16.09
C PRO A 35 14.15 -10.61 17.03
N GLU A 36 14.38 -9.37 16.58
CA GLU A 36 14.12 -8.14 17.34
C GLU A 36 12.72 -7.55 17.10
N GLY A 37 11.95 -8.09 16.15
CA GLY A 37 10.59 -7.64 15.86
C GLY A 37 10.18 -7.69 14.38
N PRO A 38 8.95 -7.26 14.04
CA PRO A 38 8.49 -7.18 12.66
C PRO A 38 9.15 -5.99 11.95
N ARG A 39 10.07 -6.27 11.02
CA ARG A 39 10.66 -5.23 10.15
C ARG A 39 9.75 -4.97 8.97
N LEU A 40 9.40 -3.71 8.75
CA LEU A 40 8.64 -3.29 7.58
C LEU A 40 9.59 -2.77 6.51
N GLU A 41 9.55 -3.38 5.33
CA GLU A 41 10.27 -2.93 4.15
C GLU A 41 9.28 -2.50 3.06
N TYR A 42 9.71 -1.56 2.23
CA TYR A 42 8.89 -1.02 1.15
C TYR A 42 9.61 -1.19 -0.17
N MET A 43 8.93 -1.79 -1.14
CA MET A 43 9.49 -2.04 -2.46
C MET A 43 8.65 -1.29 -3.51
N PRO A 44 9.26 -0.48 -4.39
CA PRO A 44 8.51 0.26 -5.41
C PRO A 44 7.87 -0.71 -6.41
N VAL A 45 6.64 -0.41 -6.82
CA VAL A 45 5.94 -1.22 -7.82
C VAL A 45 6.47 -0.83 -9.21
N LYS A 46 6.80 -1.82 -10.04
CA LYS A 46 7.12 -1.56 -11.45
C LYS A 46 5.84 -1.35 -12.24
N ILE A 47 5.57 -0.10 -12.62
CA ILE A 47 4.54 0.25 -13.60
C ILE A 47 5.12 -0.05 -14.98
N THR A 48 4.48 -0.93 -15.74
CA THR A 48 4.93 -1.31 -17.09
C THR A 48 4.10 -0.62 -18.16
N LYS A 49 2.95 -1.18 -18.52
CA LYS A 49 2.19 -0.77 -19.71
C LYS A 49 0.92 0.01 -19.39
N TRP A 50 0.49 0.00 -18.13
CA TRP A 50 -0.78 0.55 -17.70
C TRP A 50 -0.57 1.52 -16.56
N GLU A 51 -0.87 2.80 -16.81
CA GLU A 51 -0.81 3.82 -15.80
C GLU A 51 -1.90 3.60 -14.74
N PRO A 52 -1.63 3.86 -13.46
CA PRO A 52 -2.62 3.75 -12.40
C PRO A 52 -3.75 4.77 -12.64
N LYS A 53 -4.87 4.32 -13.20
CA LYS A 53 -6.11 5.11 -13.29
C LYS A 53 -7.09 4.71 -12.20
N GLU A 54 -7.92 5.66 -11.79
CA GLU A 54 -8.97 5.43 -10.80
C GLU A 54 -9.93 4.34 -11.32
N ARG A 55 -10.24 3.34 -10.49
CA ARG A 55 -11.17 2.27 -10.85
C ARG A 55 -12.59 2.77 -10.64
N LYS A 56 -13.28 3.08 -11.72
CA LYS A 56 -14.72 3.37 -11.74
C LYS A 56 -15.44 2.14 -12.29
N TYR A 57 -16.40 1.61 -11.52
CA TYR A 57 -17.27 0.50 -11.92
C TYR A 57 -18.49 1.05 -12.68
#